data_AF-A0A2N0QJE2-F1
#
_entry.id   AF-A0A2N0QJE2-F1
#
_cell.length_a   1.000
_cell.length_b   1.000
_cell.length_c   1.000
_cell.angle_alpha   90.00
_cell.angle_beta   90.00
_cell.angle_gamma   90.00
#
_symmetry.space_group_name_H-M   'P 1'
#
loop_
_entity.id
_entity.type
_entity.pdbx_description
1 polymer ?
#
loop_
_entity_poly.entity_id
_entity_poly.type
_entity_poly.pdbx_seq_one_letter_code
_entity_poly.pdbx_strand_id
1 'polypeptide(L)'
;PDEEGCYHETPDSLSKKLRGFAEKGWLNIVGGCCGTTPDHIQAIREAVSGYSPRKLQSKTHGHVVSGIDPLQYDDSMRPLFIGERTNVIGSRKFKQLIIDGKFEEAAEIARAQVKNGAHVIDICLANPDRDELDDKKNFMQEVVKKVKVPLVIDSTDEKVIEEALKYCQGKAIINSINLEDGEERFDAVMPIVKKYGASVVVGTIDEQGMAVTRDRKLEVAERSYQLLTEKWELAPEDIIFDPLVFPV
;
A
#
# COMPACT_ATOMS: atom_id res chain seq x y z
N PRO A 1 -23.61 24.47 2.10
CA PRO A 1 -24.93 25.11 1.94
C PRO A 1 -25.45 25.48 3.33
N ASP A 2 -26.33 26.47 3.43
CA ASP A 2 -27.13 26.67 4.63
C ASP A 2 -28.18 25.55 4.79
N GLU A 3 -29.01 25.65 5.83
CA GLU A 3 -30.07 24.68 6.13
C GLU A 3 -31.13 24.58 5.01
N GLU A 4 -31.18 25.56 4.10
CA GLU A 4 -32.10 25.61 2.95
C GLU A 4 -31.45 25.16 1.63
N GLY A 5 -30.17 24.79 1.65
CA GLY A 5 -29.45 24.36 0.45
C GLY A 5 -28.80 25.49 -0.35
N CYS A 6 -28.87 26.73 0.12
CA CYS A 6 -28.27 27.89 -0.54
C CYS A 6 -26.77 28.00 -0.25
N TYR A 7 -26.01 28.39 -1.28
CA TYR A 7 -24.57 28.61 -1.20
C TYR A 7 -24.30 30.12 -1.18
N HIS A 8 -23.70 30.61 -0.10
CA HIS A 8 -23.43 32.04 0.09
C HIS A 8 -22.02 32.48 -0.35
N GLU A 9 -21.16 31.54 -0.72
CA GLU A 9 -19.86 31.87 -1.31
C GLU A 9 -20.11 32.62 -2.63
N THR A 10 -19.46 33.76 -2.82
CA THR A 10 -19.66 34.63 -3.98
C THR A 10 -18.52 34.47 -4.99
N PRO A 11 -18.69 34.93 -6.25
CA PRO A 11 -17.62 34.92 -7.24
C PRO A 11 -16.33 35.60 -6.75
N ASP A 12 -16.46 36.75 -6.07
CA ASP A 12 -15.32 37.50 -5.54
C ASP A 12 -14.63 36.76 -4.39
N SER A 13 -15.39 36.25 -3.40
CA SER A 13 -14.80 35.61 -2.23
C SER A 13 -14.07 34.31 -2.58
N LEU A 14 -14.61 33.53 -3.52
CA LEU A 14 -13.98 32.31 -4.02
C LEU A 14 -12.73 32.60 -4.84
N SER A 15 -12.84 33.52 -5.81
CA SER A 15 -11.72 33.85 -6.71
C SER A 15 -10.54 34.48 -5.96
N LYS A 16 -10.79 35.28 -4.92
CA LYS A 16 -9.73 35.85 -4.06
C LYS A 16 -8.95 34.77 -3.30
N LYS A 17 -9.60 33.74 -2.77
CA LYS A 17 -8.94 32.60 -2.12
C LYS A 17 -8.08 31.82 -3.11
N LEU A 18 -8.63 31.53 -4.30
CA LEU A 18 -7.93 30.78 -5.35
C LEU A 18 -6.74 31.55 -5.93
N ARG A 19 -6.83 32.88 -6.04
CA ARG A 19 -5.68 33.74 -6.38
C ARG A 19 -4.51 33.50 -5.43
N GLY A 20 -4.76 33.45 -4.11
CA GLY A 20 -3.71 33.19 -3.13
C GLY A 20 -3.04 31.82 -3.28
N PHE A 21 -3.74 30.79 -3.78
CA PHE A 21 -3.12 29.51 -4.11
C PHE A 21 -2.32 29.56 -5.42
N ALA A 22 -2.80 30.34 -6.39
CA ALA A 22 -2.11 30.53 -7.68
C ALA A 22 -0.81 31.33 -7.50
N GLU A 23 -0.81 32.35 -6.66
CA GLU A 23 0.38 33.14 -6.26
C GLU A 23 1.48 32.27 -5.67
N LYS A 24 1.09 31.24 -4.89
CA LYS A 24 2.04 30.28 -4.30
C LYS A 24 2.47 29.18 -5.27
N GLY A 25 1.93 29.17 -6.50
CA GLY A 25 2.20 28.16 -7.51
C GLY A 25 1.73 26.76 -7.10
N TRP A 26 0.60 26.65 -6.40
CA TRP A 26 0.09 25.37 -5.90
C TRP A 26 -0.90 24.67 -6.84
N LEU A 27 -1.37 25.38 -7.88
CA LEU A 27 -2.48 24.94 -8.72
C LEU A 27 -2.01 24.50 -10.11
N ASN A 28 -2.61 23.42 -10.61
CA ASN A 28 -2.52 23.02 -12.02
C ASN A 28 -3.89 23.12 -12.72
N ILE A 29 -4.98 22.88 -11.99
CA ILE A 29 -6.36 22.97 -12.45
C ILE A 29 -7.17 23.65 -11.35
N VAL A 30 -8.08 24.53 -11.74
CA VAL A 30 -9.03 25.19 -10.83
C VAL A 30 -10.42 25.16 -11.42
N GLY A 31 -11.42 25.14 -10.54
CA GLY A 31 -12.82 25.13 -10.91
C GLY A 31 -13.67 25.30 -9.66
N GLY A 32 -14.91 24.82 -9.71
CA GLY A 32 -15.78 24.78 -8.53
C GLY A 32 -16.67 23.54 -8.53
N CYS A 33 -17.40 23.40 -7.42
CA CYS A 33 -18.28 22.26 -7.16
C CYS A 33 -19.71 22.79 -6.91
N CYS A 34 -20.43 22.22 -5.95
CA CYS A 34 -21.78 22.66 -5.60
C CYS A 34 -21.84 24.17 -5.28
N GLY A 35 -22.83 24.86 -5.84
CA GLY A 35 -23.01 26.31 -5.67
C GLY A 35 -22.19 27.20 -6.59
N THR A 36 -21.23 26.64 -7.34
CA THR A 36 -20.44 27.42 -8.30
C THR A 36 -21.25 27.70 -9.57
N THR A 37 -21.33 28.97 -9.97
CA THR A 37 -22.07 29.42 -11.18
C THR A 37 -21.09 29.86 -12.28
N PRO A 38 -21.57 30.14 -13.52
CA PRO A 38 -20.74 30.73 -14.56
C PRO A 38 -20.00 32.01 -14.12
N ASP A 39 -20.65 32.87 -13.32
CA ASP A 39 -20.04 34.10 -12.78
C ASP A 39 -18.84 33.78 -11.88
N HIS A 40 -18.92 32.70 -11.09
CA HIS A 40 -17.78 32.23 -10.30
C HIS A 40 -16.63 31.78 -11.21
N ILE A 41 -16.91 30.98 -12.25
CA ILE A 41 -15.88 30.51 -13.17
C ILE A 41 -15.21 31.68 -13.90
N GLN A 42 -15.98 32.70 -14.30
CA GLN A 42 -15.43 33.92 -14.89
C GLN A 42 -14.48 34.63 -13.92
N ALA A 43 -14.92 34.87 -12.66
CA ALA A 43 -14.09 35.50 -11.65
C ALA A 43 -12.81 34.70 -11.34
N ILE A 44 -12.91 33.36 -11.28
CA ILE A 44 -11.76 32.47 -11.09
C ILE A 44 -10.77 32.62 -12.23
N ARG A 45 -11.24 32.54 -13.49
CA ARG A 45 -10.40 32.71 -14.68
C ARG A 45 -9.64 34.02 -14.64
N GLU A 46 -10.35 35.12 -14.40
CA GLU A 46 -9.74 36.45 -14.31
C GLU A 46 -8.69 36.50 -13.20
N ALA A 47 -8.99 35.93 -12.03
CA ALA A 47 -8.11 35.95 -10.87
C ALA A 47 -6.84 35.11 -11.03
N VAL A 48 -6.84 34.04 -11.85
CA VAL A 48 -5.72 33.10 -11.97
C VAL A 48 -4.97 33.15 -13.31
N SER A 49 -5.51 33.84 -14.32
CA SER A 49 -4.98 33.84 -15.71
C SER A 49 -3.50 34.24 -15.87
N GLY A 50 -2.95 35.03 -14.95
CA GLY A 50 -1.56 35.48 -14.99
C GLY A 50 -0.55 34.55 -14.31
N TYR A 51 -0.98 33.45 -13.68
CA TYR A 51 -0.10 32.57 -12.91
C TYR A 51 0.34 31.34 -13.69
N SER A 52 1.59 30.95 -13.51
CA SER A 52 2.11 29.70 -14.08
C SER A 52 1.59 28.48 -13.29
N PRO A 53 1.34 27.35 -13.95
CA PRO A 53 1.00 26.11 -13.27
C PRO A 53 2.08 25.69 -12.26
N ARG A 54 1.67 24.97 -11.21
CA ARG A 54 2.58 24.36 -10.24
C ARG A 54 3.65 23.53 -10.95
N LYS A 55 4.91 23.79 -10.61
CA LYS A 55 6.05 22.96 -11.00
C LYS A 55 6.20 21.79 -10.03
N LEU A 56 6.22 20.58 -10.55
CA LEU A 56 6.49 19.39 -9.75
C LEU A 56 7.96 19.38 -9.31
N GLN A 57 8.22 19.05 -8.05
CA GLN A 57 9.59 18.81 -7.58
C GLN A 57 10.01 17.39 -7.98
N SER A 58 11.29 17.22 -8.35
CA SER A 58 11.83 15.97 -8.88
C SER A 58 12.05 14.87 -7.83
N LYS A 59 11.93 15.16 -6.53
CA LYS A 59 12.08 14.17 -5.46
C LYS A 59 10.72 13.87 -4.84
N THR A 60 10.20 12.68 -5.11
CA THR A 60 8.93 12.19 -4.59
C THR A 60 9.22 11.07 -3.61
N HIS A 61 9.60 11.44 -2.38
CA HIS A 61 9.74 10.57 -1.19
C HIS A 61 10.63 9.30 -1.34
N GLY A 62 10.81 8.57 -0.23
CA GLY A 62 11.39 7.21 -0.23
C GLY A 62 10.28 6.17 -0.33
N HIS A 63 10.46 4.98 0.23
CA HIS A 63 9.37 3.99 0.32
C HIS A 63 8.20 4.55 1.14
N VAL A 64 6.99 4.39 0.61
CA VAL A 64 5.73 4.79 1.26
C VAL A 64 4.68 3.71 1.00
N VAL A 65 3.99 3.30 2.05
CA VAL A 65 2.83 2.41 2.01
C VAL A 65 1.66 3.08 2.72
N SER A 66 0.43 2.62 2.52
CA SER A 66 -0.74 3.25 3.14
C SER A 66 -1.84 2.25 3.46
N GLY A 67 -2.50 2.47 4.60
CA GLY A 67 -3.84 1.96 4.86
C GLY A 67 -4.83 3.09 4.61
N ILE A 68 -5.61 3.45 5.63
CA ILE A 68 -6.38 4.70 5.64
C ILE A 68 -5.44 5.90 5.78
N ASP A 69 -4.44 5.77 6.64
CA ASP A 69 -3.41 6.78 6.86
C ASP A 69 -2.13 6.38 6.11
N PRO A 70 -1.40 7.34 5.50
CA PRO A 70 -0.12 7.05 4.87
C PRO A 70 0.94 6.75 5.92
N LEU A 71 1.72 5.69 5.69
CA LEU A 71 2.94 5.39 6.43
C LEU A 71 4.13 5.86 5.59
N GLN A 72 4.46 7.14 5.76
CA GLN A 72 5.70 7.74 5.30
C GLN A 72 6.64 7.87 6.49
N TYR A 73 7.87 7.39 6.34
CA TYR A 73 8.83 7.32 7.43
C TYR A 73 10.23 7.69 6.96
N ASP A 74 11.04 8.14 7.91
CA ASP A 74 12.46 8.39 7.74
C ASP A 74 13.28 7.54 8.72
N ASP A 75 14.58 7.80 8.80
CA ASP A 75 15.49 7.04 9.68
C ASP A 75 15.16 7.21 11.18
N SER A 76 14.44 8.26 11.58
CA SER A 76 14.06 8.48 12.99
C SER A 76 12.94 7.57 13.48
N MET A 77 12.14 6.99 12.57
CA MET A 77 11.08 6.05 12.91
C MET A 77 11.55 4.59 12.94
N ARG A 78 12.81 4.31 12.61
CA ARG A 78 13.33 2.94 12.53
C ARG A 78 13.65 2.38 13.93
N PRO A 79 13.37 1.09 14.20
CA PRO A 79 12.80 0.10 13.28
C PRO A 79 11.28 0.25 13.10
N LEU A 80 10.79 -0.09 11.91
CA LEU A 80 9.37 -0.30 11.70
C LEU A 80 8.99 -1.70 12.18
N PHE A 81 7.78 -1.81 12.71
CA PHE A 81 7.26 -3.06 13.27
C PHE A 81 6.14 -3.60 12.39
N ILE A 82 6.31 -4.82 11.90
CA ILE A 82 5.29 -5.59 11.18
C ILE A 82 4.68 -6.58 12.19
N GLY A 83 3.37 -6.52 12.37
CA GLY A 83 2.65 -7.43 13.26
C GLY A 83 2.41 -8.80 12.61
N GLU A 84 3.11 -9.83 13.07
CA GLU A 84 3.10 -11.19 12.52
C GLU A 84 2.00 -12.14 13.07
N ARG A 85 1.25 -11.73 14.10
CA ARG A 85 0.35 -12.66 14.83
C ARG A 85 -0.92 -13.05 14.07
N THR A 86 -1.18 -12.42 12.93
CA THR A 86 -2.25 -12.69 11.98
C THR A 86 -1.80 -13.70 10.92
N ASN A 87 -1.16 -14.77 11.43
CA ASN A 87 -0.56 -15.84 10.64
C ASN A 87 -1.05 -17.20 11.16
N VAL A 88 -1.69 -17.99 10.29
CA VAL A 88 -2.26 -19.31 10.66
C VAL A 88 -1.20 -20.38 10.98
N ILE A 89 0.04 -20.21 10.52
CA ILE A 89 1.16 -21.10 10.80
C ILE A 89 1.80 -20.72 12.15
N GLY A 90 2.07 -19.44 12.37
CA GLY A 90 2.79 -18.94 13.54
C GLY A 90 1.95 -18.68 14.80
N SER A 91 0.63 -18.50 14.66
CA SER A 91 -0.24 -18.06 15.77
C SER A 91 -1.39 -19.03 16.03
N ARG A 92 -1.24 -19.90 17.04
CA ARG A 92 -2.25 -20.89 17.44
C ARG A 92 -3.63 -20.29 17.69
N LYS A 93 -3.69 -19.13 18.35
CA LYS A 93 -4.97 -18.45 18.64
C LYS A 93 -5.65 -17.98 17.35
N PHE A 94 -4.89 -17.36 16.45
CA PHE A 94 -5.41 -16.86 15.18
C PHE A 94 -5.86 -18.03 14.29
N LYS A 95 -5.04 -19.08 14.17
CA LYS A 95 -5.39 -20.32 13.46
C LYS A 95 -6.75 -20.87 13.90
N GLN A 96 -6.98 -20.99 15.21
CA GLN A 96 -8.25 -21.51 15.73
C GLN A 96 -9.43 -20.62 15.34
N LEU A 97 -9.31 -19.29 15.43
CA LEU A 97 -10.38 -18.37 15.07
C LEU A 97 -10.73 -18.44 13.58
N ILE A 98 -9.73 -18.59 12.70
CA ILE A 98 -9.95 -18.77 11.26
C ILE A 98 -10.65 -20.10 10.98
N ILE A 99 -10.19 -21.21 11.58
CA ILE A 99 -10.82 -22.53 11.44
C ILE A 99 -12.29 -22.49 11.88
N ASP A 100 -12.57 -21.82 13.00
CA ASP A 100 -13.91 -21.69 13.58
C ASP A 100 -14.80 -20.69 12.82
N GLY A 101 -14.30 -20.02 11.77
CA GLY A 101 -15.04 -19.00 11.00
C GLY A 101 -15.28 -17.69 11.77
N LYS A 102 -14.52 -17.45 12.86
CA LYS A 102 -14.65 -16.28 13.73
C LYS A 102 -13.81 -15.11 13.25
N PHE A 103 -14.04 -14.67 12.02
CA PHE A 103 -13.21 -13.66 11.34
C PHE A 103 -13.20 -12.29 12.04
N GLU A 104 -14.33 -11.85 12.62
CA GLU A 104 -14.37 -10.59 13.36
C GLU A 104 -13.49 -10.66 14.62
N GLU A 105 -13.58 -11.75 15.39
CA GLU A 105 -12.72 -11.97 16.57
C GLU A 105 -11.25 -12.12 16.16
N ALA A 106 -10.97 -12.70 14.98
CA ALA A 106 -9.62 -12.80 14.44
C ALA A 106 -9.06 -11.40 14.09
N ALA A 107 -9.89 -10.51 13.53
CA ALA A 107 -9.49 -9.15 13.18
C ALA A 107 -9.14 -8.29 14.42
N GLU A 108 -9.68 -8.64 15.59
CA GLU A 108 -9.28 -8.03 16.87
C GLU A 108 -7.82 -8.32 17.23
N ILE A 109 -7.23 -9.42 16.74
CA ILE A 109 -5.79 -9.69 16.89
C ILE A 109 -4.97 -8.67 16.11
N ALA A 110 -5.35 -8.35 14.87
CA ALA A 110 -4.72 -7.28 14.09
C ALA A 110 -4.79 -5.94 14.82
N ARG A 111 -5.98 -5.56 15.30
CA ARG A 111 -6.19 -4.32 16.06
C ARG A 111 -5.34 -4.26 17.32
N ALA A 112 -5.23 -5.36 18.04
CA ALA A 112 -4.39 -5.45 19.23
C ALA A 112 -2.90 -5.24 18.90
N GLN A 113 -2.40 -5.78 17.79
CA GLN A 113 -1.02 -5.54 17.35
C GLN A 113 -0.78 -4.06 17.04
N VAL A 114 -1.69 -3.39 16.31
CA VAL A 114 -1.60 -1.95 16.04
C VAL A 114 -1.58 -1.13 17.34
N LYS A 115 -2.48 -1.46 18.29
CA LYS A 115 -2.51 -0.79 19.60
C LYS A 115 -1.21 -0.96 20.38
N ASN A 116 -0.47 -2.04 20.13
CA ASN A 116 0.81 -2.35 20.74
C ASN A 116 2.02 -1.87 19.91
N GLY A 117 1.81 -1.02 18.91
CA GLY A 117 2.89 -0.36 18.17
C GLY A 117 3.26 -0.99 16.83
N ALA A 118 2.49 -1.96 16.32
CA ALA A 118 2.66 -2.42 14.95
C ALA A 118 2.32 -1.30 13.96
N HIS A 119 3.25 -1.00 13.06
CA HIS A 119 3.11 0.01 12.01
C HIS A 119 2.45 -0.55 10.76
N VAL A 120 2.56 -1.85 10.54
CA VAL A 120 1.99 -2.62 9.43
C VAL A 120 1.51 -3.96 9.97
N ILE A 121 0.48 -4.56 9.38
CA ILE A 121 -0.03 -5.89 9.76
C ILE A 121 0.20 -6.89 8.65
N ASP A 122 0.86 -8.01 8.98
CA ASP A 122 1.05 -9.14 8.08
C ASP A 122 -0.12 -10.12 8.13
N ILE A 123 -0.61 -10.56 6.98
CA ILE A 123 -1.79 -11.43 6.87
C ILE A 123 -1.44 -12.68 6.08
N CYS A 124 -1.14 -13.75 6.80
CA CYS A 124 -0.87 -15.09 6.26
C CYS A 124 -2.01 -16.05 6.62
N LEU A 125 -2.73 -16.54 5.60
CA LEU A 125 -3.84 -17.48 5.77
C LEU A 125 -3.61 -18.81 5.03
N ALA A 126 -2.39 -19.03 4.55
CA ALA A 126 -1.98 -20.26 3.89
C ALA A 126 -2.10 -21.45 4.87
N ASN A 127 -3.16 -22.21 4.73
CA ASN A 127 -3.44 -23.41 5.52
C ASN A 127 -3.77 -24.57 4.58
N PRO A 128 -2.95 -25.64 4.54
CA PRO A 128 -3.17 -26.78 3.65
C PRO A 128 -4.53 -27.48 3.82
N ASP A 129 -5.14 -27.35 5.00
CA ASP A 129 -6.40 -27.98 5.34
C ASP A 129 -7.63 -27.12 4.97
N ARG A 130 -7.44 -25.95 4.35
CA ARG A 130 -8.51 -24.97 4.06
C ARG A 130 -8.34 -24.29 2.70
N ASP A 131 -9.40 -23.65 2.25
CA ASP A 131 -9.38 -22.77 1.10
C ASP A 131 -8.87 -21.38 1.53
N GLU A 132 -7.60 -21.09 1.20
CA GLU A 132 -7.00 -19.79 1.54
C GLU A 132 -7.75 -18.62 0.89
N LEU A 133 -8.29 -18.79 -0.32
CA LEU A 133 -8.97 -17.72 -1.02
C LEU A 133 -10.26 -17.32 -0.30
N ASP A 134 -11.06 -18.30 0.12
CA ASP A 134 -12.29 -18.04 0.89
C ASP A 134 -11.98 -17.43 2.26
N ASP A 135 -10.99 -17.99 2.98
CA ASP A 135 -10.56 -17.46 4.28
C ASP A 135 -10.04 -16.01 4.15
N LYS A 136 -9.25 -15.72 3.12
CA LYS A 136 -8.71 -14.38 2.84
C LYS A 136 -9.83 -13.40 2.55
N LYS A 137 -10.81 -13.77 1.72
CA LYS A 137 -11.95 -12.92 1.42
C LYS A 137 -12.73 -12.56 2.69
N ASN A 138 -13.09 -13.56 3.49
CA ASN A 138 -13.87 -13.38 4.71
C ASN A 138 -13.10 -12.58 5.77
N PHE A 139 -11.80 -12.84 5.93
CA PHE A 139 -10.97 -12.09 6.87
C PHE A 139 -10.72 -10.64 6.44
N MET A 140 -10.45 -10.41 5.15
CA MET A 140 -10.17 -9.08 4.61
C MET A 140 -11.38 -8.15 4.74
N GLN A 141 -12.60 -8.67 4.59
CA GLN A 141 -13.83 -7.91 4.86
C GLN A 141 -13.90 -7.36 6.29
N GLU A 142 -13.33 -8.05 7.28
CA GLU A 142 -13.36 -7.63 8.68
C GLU A 142 -12.15 -6.79 9.07
N VAL A 143 -10.93 -7.20 8.70
CA VAL A 143 -9.69 -6.54 9.16
C VAL A 143 -9.61 -5.08 8.71
N VAL A 144 -10.03 -4.76 7.48
CA VAL A 144 -10.00 -3.39 6.92
C VAL A 144 -10.94 -2.43 7.64
N LYS A 145 -11.92 -2.94 8.40
CA LYS A 145 -12.80 -2.15 9.26
C LYS A 145 -12.17 -1.87 10.63
N LYS A 146 -11.18 -2.66 11.04
CA LYS A 146 -10.62 -2.67 12.40
C LYS A 146 -9.27 -1.97 12.51
N VAL A 147 -8.50 -1.89 11.42
CA VAL A 147 -7.18 -1.25 11.40
C VAL A 147 -7.07 -0.18 10.32
N LYS A 148 -6.29 0.87 10.61
CA LYS A 148 -5.99 1.97 9.67
C LYS A 148 -4.62 1.85 9.00
N VAL A 149 -3.77 0.97 9.54
CA VAL A 149 -2.38 0.79 9.08
C VAL A 149 -2.34 0.03 7.76
N PRO A 150 -1.24 0.13 6.99
CA PRO A 150 -1.03 -0.68 5.79
C PRO A 150 -1.02 -2.19 6.11
N LEU A 151 -1.27 -3.01 5.09
CA LEU A 151 -1.29 -4.46 5.19
C LEU A 151 -0.17 -5.08 4.37
N VAL A 152 0.44 -6.14 4.90
CA VAL A 152 1.26 -7.09 4.13
C VAL A 152 0.39 -8.29 3.80
N ILE A 153 0.24 -8.56 2.51
CA ILE A 153 -0.49 -9.72 2.00
C ILE A 153 0.51 -10.85 1.83
N ASP A 154 0.50 -11.78 2.79
CA ASP A 154 1.37 -12.95 2.81
C ASP A 154 0.64 -14.14 2.19
N SER A 155 1.08 -14.53 0.98
CA SER A 155 0.57 -15.68 0.23
C SER A 155 1.46 -16.03 -0.97
N THR A 156 1.50 -17.32 -1.33
CA THR A 156 2.15 -17.83 -2.54
C THR A 156 1.19 -18.03 -3.71
N ASP A 157 -0.09 -17.71 -3.57
CA ASP A 157 -1.09 -17.85 -4.66
C ASP A 157 -1.45 -16.46 -5.20
N GLU A 158 -1.19 -16.23 -6.49
CA GLU A 158 -1.45 -14.95 -7.15
C GLU A 158 -2.93 -14.55 -7.16
N LYS A 159 -3.86 -15.51 -7.15
CA LYS A 159 -5.31 -15.25 -7.07
C LYS A 159 -5.69 -14.78 -5.68
N VAL A 160 -5.10 -15.35 -4.64
CA VAL A 160 -5.30 -14.93 -3.25
C VAL A 160 -4.74 -13.51 -3.05
N ILE A 161 -3.54 -13.24 -3.59
CA ILE A 161 -2.94 -11.91 -3.56
C ILE A 161 -3.86 -10.90 -4.26
N GLU A 162 -4.27 -11.17 -5.50
CA GLU A 162 -5.12 -10.25 -6.26
C GLU A 162 -6.47 -10.01 -5.56
N GLU A 163 -7.08 -11.04 -4.99
CA GLU A 163 -8.34 -10.90 -4.26
C GLU A 163 -8.18 -10.04 -3.01
N ALA A 164 -7.12 -10.26 -2.21
CA ALA A 164 -6.85 -9.46 -1.02
C ALA A 164 -6.60 -7.98 -1.34
N LEU A 165 -5.88 -7.69 -2.42
CA LEU A 165 -5.58 -6.31 -2.83
C LEU A 165 -6.84 -5.51 -3.20
N LYS A 166 -7.92 -6.17 -3.65
CA LYS A 166 -9.23 -5.50 -3.89
C LYS A 166 -9.84 -4.91 -2.62
N TYR A 167 -9.45 -5.39 -1.44
CA TYR A 167 -9.92 -4.88 -0.15
C TYR A 167 -8.99 -3.81 0.43
N CYS A 168 -7.75 -3.69 -0.07
CA CYS A 168 -6.79 -2.73 0.43
C CYS A 168 -7.18 -1.30 0.00
N GLN A 169 -7.35 -0.40 0.98
CA GLN A 169 -7.77 0.99 0.72
C GLN A 169 -6.61 1.89 0.29
N GLY A 170 -5.38 1.47 0.59
CA GLY A 170 -4.14 2.15 0.23
C GLY A 170 -3.12 1.17 -0.32
N LYS A 171 -1.89 1.65 -0.47
CA LYS A 171 -0.75 0.90 -0.99
C LYS A 171 -0.29 -0.18 0.00
N ALA A 172 -0.58 -1.43 -0.32
CA ALA A 172 -0.19 -2.62 0.43
C ALA A 172 1.20 -3.14 0.03
N ILE A 173 1.71 -4.11 0.80
CA ILE A 173 2.93 -4.86 0.52
C ILE A 173 2.55 -6.30 0.17
N ILE A 174 3.14 -6.88 -0.86
CA ILE A 174 3.00 -8.31 -1.18
C ILE A 174 4.20 -9.05 -0.61
N ASN A 175 3.95 -10.10 0.16
CA ASN A 175 4.96 -10.99 0.73
C ASN A 175 4.69 -12.43 0.22
N SER A 176 5.52 -13.02 -0.62
CA SER A 176 6.68 -12.45 -1.31
C SER A 176 6.78 -12.99 -2.73
N ILE A 177 7.75 -12.46 -3.47
CA ILE A 177 8.23 -13.01 -4.73
C ILE A 177 9.69 -13.46 -4.56
N ASN A 178 10.13 -14.40 -5.39
CA ASN A 178 11.51 -14.87 -5.45
C ASN A 178 11.79 -15.49 -6.83
N LEU A 179 13.01 -16.01 -7.02
CA LEU A 179 13.47 -16.63 -8.28
C LEU A 179 13.61 -18.16 -8.18
N GLU A 180 12.93 -18.82 -7.23
CA GLU A 180 13.05 -20.28 -7.02
C GLU A 180 12.73 -21.08 -8.29
N ASP A 181 11.67 -20.70 -8.99
CA ASP A 181 11.26 -21.26 -10.29
C ASP A 181 11.69 -20.35 -11.46
N GLY A 182 12.81 -19.65 -11.31
CA GLY A 182 13.24 -18.62 -12.25
C GLY A 182 12.32 -17.40 -12.23
N GLU A 183 11.99 -16.85 -13.40
CA GLU A 183 11.18 -15.61 -13.49
C GLU A 183 9.67 -15.85 -13.40
N GLU A 184 9.19 -17.11 -13.35
CA GLU A 184 7.76 -17.43 -13.41
C GLU A 184 6.94 -16.72 -12.33
N ARG A 185 7.45 -16.69 -11.09
CA ARG A 185 6.76 -16.01 -9.98
C ARG A 185 6.70 -14.49 -10.18
N PHE A 186 7.75 -13.90 -10.73
CA PHE A 186 7.75 -12.46 -11.07
C PHE A 186 6.73 -12.20 -12.17
N ASP A 187 6.73 -13.02 -13.21
CA ASP A 187 5.82 -12.87 -14.35
C ASP A 187 4.34 -13.03 -13.96
N ALA A 188 4.04 -13.86 -12.95
CA ALA A 188 2.70 -14.01 -12.39
C ALA A 188 2.26 -12.82 -11.52
N VAL A 189 3.15 -12.31 -10.65
CA VAL A 189 2.78 -11.33 -9.60
C VAL A 189 2.97 -9.87 -10.06
N MET A 190 3.95 -9.57 -10.91
CA MET A 190 4.24 -8.21 -11.34
C MET A 190 3.10 -7.50 -12.10
N PRO A 191 2.29 -8.19 -12.94
CA PRO A 191 1.09 -7.58 -13.50
C PRO A 191 0.09 -7.12 -12.43
N ILE A 192 -0.04 -7.88 -11.33
CA ILE A 192 -0.89 -7.53 -10.19
C ILE A 192 -0.29 -6.33 -9.45
N VAL A 193 1.02 -6.35 -9.18
CA VAL A 193 1.75 -5.22 -8.55
C VAL A 193 1.49 -3.92 -9.30
N LYS A 194 1.64 -3.93 -10.63
CA LYS A 194 1.43 -2.74 -11.47
C LYS A 194 -0.03 -2.29 -11.51
N LYS A 195 -0.97 -3.24 -11.55
CA LYS A 195 -2.41 -2.95 -11.58
C LYS A 195 -2.91 -2.33 -10.28
N TYR A 196 -2.43 -2.80 -9.13
CA TYR A 196 -2.88 -2.36 -7.80
C TYR A 196 -1.95 -1.36 -7.11
N GLY A 197 -0.74 -1.14 -7.64
CA GLY A 197 0.23 -0.19 -7.11
C GLY A 197 0.87 -0.62 -5.78
N ALA A 198 1.11 -1.92 -5.58
CA ALA A 198 1.67 -2.47 -4.34
C ALA A 198 3.22 -2.40 -4.30
N SER A 199 3.79 -2.46 -3.09
CA SER A 199 5.21 -2.77 -2.90
C SER A 199 5.42 -4.29 -2.82
N VAL A 200 6.65 -4.78 -3.01
CA VAL A 200 6.97 -6.21 -2.97
C VAL A 200 8.11 -6.51 -2.00
N VAL A 201 7.94 -7.59 -1.23
CA VAL A 201 9.04 -8.26 -0.54
C VAL A 201 9.64 -9.29 -1.48
N VAL A 202 10.95 -9.24 -1.66
CA VAL A 202 11.74 -10.15 -2.49
C VAL A 202 12.63 -10.99 -1.59
N GLY A 203 12.31 -12.29 -1.47
CA GLY A 203 13.15 -13.23 -0.75
C GLY A 203 14.42 -13.54 -1.56
N THR A 204 15.58 -13.60 -0.91
CA THR A 204 16.83 -14.01 -1.57
C THR A 204 16.87 -15.53 -1.80
N ILE A 205 16.00 -16.01 -2.68
CA ILE A 205 15.89 -17.39 -3.16
C ILE A 205 15.98 -17.35 -4.68
N ASP A 206 16.79 -18.22 -5.27
CA ASP A 206 16.88 -18.41 -6.72
C ASP A 206 16.82 -19.91 -7.07
N GLU A 207 17.08 -20.26 -8.32
CA GLU A 207 17.01 -21.64 -8.82
C GLU A 207 18.03 -22.58 -8.13
N GLN A 208 18.99 -22.03 -7.39
CA GLN A 208 19.93 -22.80 -6.56
C GLN A 208 19.40 -23.00 -5.12
N GLY A 209 18.20 -22.50 -4.83
CA GLY A 209 17.53 -22.54 -3.53
C GLY A 209 17.77 -21.28 -2.70
N MET A 210 17.56 -21.41 -1.39
CA MET A 210 17.69 -20.31 -0.44
C MET A 210 19.15 -19.85 -0.33
N ALA A 211 19.42 -18.55 -0.50
CA ALA A 211 20.76 -18.00 -0.35
C ALA A 211 21.20 -17.99 1.13
N VAL A 212 22.19 -18.81 1.48
CA VAL A 212 22.65 -18.94 2.88
C VAL A 212 23.80 -17.98 3.21
N THR A 213 24.75 -17.80 2.30
CA THR A 213 25.92 -16.93 2.52
C THR A 213 25.61 -15.47 2.19
N ARG A 214 26.31 -14.53 2.83
CA ARG A 214 26.18 -13.09 2.54
C ARG A 214 26.35 -12.79 1.05
N ASP A 215 27.36 -13.38 0.42
CA ASP A 215 27.70 -13.08 -0.97
C ASP A 215 26.62 -13.63 -1.91
N ARG A 216 26.05 -14.81 -1.62
CA ARG A 216 24.88 -15.33 -2.37
C ARG A 216 23.63 -14.48 -2.17
N LYS A 217 23.37 -14.00 -0.96
CA LYS A 217 22.22 -13.12 -0.69
C LYS A 217 22.30 -11.83 -1.51
N LEU A 218 23.50 -11.24 -1.60
CA LEU A 218 23.74 -10.04 -2.42
C LEU A 218 23.54 -10.33 -3.91
N GLU A 219 24.11 -11.42 -4.42
CA GLU A 219 24.00 -11.81 -5.84
C GLU A 219 22.53 -11.98 -6.27
N VAL A 220 21.73 -12.68 -5.46
CA VAL A 220 20.30 -12.89 -5.75
C VAL A 220 19.53 -11.57 -5.66
N ALA A 221 19.84 -10.71 -4.69
CA ALA A 221 19.21 -9.40 -4.55
C ALA A 221 19.53 -8.48 -5.74
N GLU A 222 20.78 -8.42 -6.19
CA GLU A 222 21.20 -7.60 -7.34
C GLU A 222 20.52 -8.07 -8.64
N ARG A 223 20.49 -9.39 -8.88
CA ARG A 223 19.78 -9.97 -10.02
C ARG A 223 18.28 -9.63 -9.98
N SER A 224 17.65 -9.81 -8.82
CA SER A 224 16.22 -9.51 -8.67
C SER A 224 15.94 -8.02 -8.85
N TYR A 225 16.79 -7.15 -8.33
CA TYR A 225 16.68 -5.69 -8.49
C TYR A 225 16.70 -5.31 -9.96
N GLN A 226 17.71 -5.77 -10.72
CA GLN A 226 17.83 -5.50 -12.16
C GLN A 226 16.58 -5.94 -12.92
N LEU A 227 16.09 -7.16 -12.69
CA LEU A 227 14.88 -7.66 -13.32
C LEU A 227 13.66 -6.76 -13.00
N LEU A 228 13.47 -6.41 -11.73
CA LEU A 228 12.33 -5.61 -11.31
C LEU A 228 12.39 -4.17 -11.86
N THR A 229 13.56 -3.54 -11.88
CA THR A 229 13.70 -2.15 -12.32
C THR A 229 13.82 -2.00 -13.83
N GLU A 230 14.44 -2.95 -14.53
CA GLU A 230 14.70 -2.85 -15.98
C GLU A 230 13.60 -3.53 -16.81
N LYS A 231 13.25 -4.78 -16.50
CA LYS A 231 12.20 -5.52 -17.24
C LYS A 231 10.81 -5.02 -16.85
N TRP A 232 10.58 -4.86 -15.55
CA TRP A 232 9.26 -4.50 -15.02
C TRP A 232 9.09 -3.01 -14.71
N GLU A 233 10.14 -2.20 -14.83
CA GLU A 233 10.08 -0.76 -14.54
C GLU A 233 9.47 -0.45 -13.15
N LEU A 234 9.69 -1.33 -12.16
CA LEU A 234 9.23 -1.09 -10.79
C LEU A 234 10.12 -0.01 -10.16
N ALA A 235 9.50 0.90 -9.42
CA ALA A 235 10.24 1.92 -8.70
C ALA A 235 11.13 1.25 -7.64
N PRO A 236 12.44 1.58 -7.56
CA PRO A 236 13.36 1.01 -6.57
C PRO A 236 12.86 1.12 -5.13
N GLU A 237 12.18 2.21 -4.80
CA GLU A 237 11.60 2.45 -3.49
C GLU A 237 10.51 1.44 -3.10
N ASP A 238 9.93 0.70 -4.05
CA ASP A 238 8.87 -0.29 -3.82
C ASP A 238 9.39 -1.72 -3.64
N ILE A 239 10.71 -1.89 -3.67
CA ILE A 239 11.38 -3.19 -3.51
C ILE A 239 11.93 -3.30 -2.08
N ILE A 240 11.45 -4.30 -1.34
CA ILE A 240 11.93 -4.64 0.00
C ILE A 240 12.65 -5.99 -0.10
N PHE A 241 13.93 -6.06 0.26
CA PHE A 241 14.64 -7.34 0.28
C PHE A 241 14.50 -8.04 1.63
N ASP A 242 14.08 -9.30 1.59
CA ASP A 242 14.19 -10.23 2.72
C ASP A 242 15.41 -11.13 2.48
N PRO A 243 16.52 -10.91 3.21
CA PRO A 243 17.73 -11.71 3.09
C PRO A 243 17.57 -13.11 3.71
N LEU A 244 16.42 -13.52 4.23
CA LEU A 244 16.12 -14.80 4.89
C LEU A 244 16.90 -15.01 6.19
N VAL A 245 16.18 -14.91 7.31
CA VAL A 245 16.72 -15.26 8.63
C VAL A 245 16.54 -16.76 8.88
N PHE A 246 17.63 -17.48 9.14
CA PHE A 246 17.61 -18.91 9.43
C PHE A 246 17.70 -19.18 10.94
N PRO A 247 17.08 -20.26 11.46
CA PRO A 247 17.32 -20.72 12.82
C PRO A 247 18.81 -21.01 13.07
N VAL A 248 19.27 -20.70 14.28
CA VAL A 248 20.63 -20.99 14.76
C VAL A 248 20.70 -22.25 15.61
#